data_AF-A0A423J832-F1
#
_entry.id   AF-A0A423J832-F1
#
_cell.length_a   1.000
_cell.length_b   1.000
_cell.length_c   1.000
_cell.angle_alpha   90.00
_cell.angle_beta   90.00
_cell.angle_gamma   90.00
#
_symmetry.space_group_name_H-M   'P 1'
#
loop_
_entity.id
_entity.type
_entity.pdbx_description
1 polymer ?
#
loop_
_entity_poly.entity_id
_entity_poly.type
_entity_poly.pdbx_seq_one_letter_code
_entity_poly.pdbx_strand_id
1 'polypeptide(L)'
;MRSGGTHQSEHPGKLGWFMEVVCPSADRFETAFSSPDRAEGVAHLAERMSDHIIEHAYWGSARDRLPIAQVDPLLTSPTPEAFEILQPKRVRVQGKNNLSLIRSGQDWSDTIGQERDLYLNDMEPTLVAGMDFLRDQGRLPGHRGQLFLLG
;
A
#
# COMPACT_ATOMS: atom_id res chain seq x y z
N MET A 1 -19.89 -34.46 2.55
CA MET A 1 -20.36 -33.79 1.32
C MET A 1 -21.13 -32.53 1.72
N ARG A 2 -20.49 -31.35 1.63
CA ARG A 2 -21.20 -30.07 1.76
C ARG A 2 -21.30 -29.48 0.36
N SER A 3 -22.54 -29.28 -0.09
CA SER A 3 -22.92 -28.75 -1.38
C SER A 3 -22.35 -27.35 -1.57
N GLY A 4 -21.51 -27.19 -2.59
CA GLY A 4 -21.00 -25.89 -3.03
C GLY A 4 -22.13 -25.07 -3.65
N GLY A 5 -22.53 -24.01 -2.96
CA GLY A 5 -23.34 -22.96 -3.53
C GLY A 5 -22.47 -22.06 -4.40
N THR A 6 -22.57 -22.20 -5.72
CA THR A 6 -22.01 -21.23 -6.66
C THR A 6 -22.91 -19.99 -6.66
N HIS A 7 -22.58 -19.01 -5.82
CA HIS A 7 -23.16 -17.67 -5.94
C HIS A 7 -22.64 -17.03 -7.23
N GLN A 8 -23.38 -17.20 -8.33
CA GLN A 8 -23.20 -16.39 -9.52
C GLN A 8 -23.82 -15.03 -9.25
N SER A 9 -23.02 -14.07 -8.80
CA SER A 9 -23.45 -12.67 -8.80
C SER A 9 -23.29 -12.13 -10.22
N GLU A 10 -24.35 -12.17 -11.01
CA GLU A 10 -24.45 -11.37 -12.23
C GLU A 10 -24.50 -9.89 -11.81
N HIS A 11 -23.56 -9.08 -12.31
CA HIS A 11 -23.57 -7.63 -12.10
C HIS A 11 -24.23 -6.95 -13.30
N PRO A 12 -25.46 -6.40 -13.16
CA PRO A 12 -26.26 -5.92 -14.30
C PRO A 12 -25.88 -4.50 -14.78
N GLY A 13 -24.66 -4.02 -14.52
CA GLY A 13 -24.27 -2.61 -14.75
C GLY A 13 -23.27 -2.39 -15.90
N LYS A 14 -23.23 -1.17 -16.44
CA LYS A 14 -22.20 -0.69 -17.40
C LYS A 14 -20.84 -0.37 -16.73
N LEU A 15 -20.75 -0.48 -15.41
CA LEU A 15 -19.57 -0.12 -14.62
C LEU A 15 -18.69 -1.35 -14.35
N GLY A 16 -17.37 -1.14 -14.31
CA GLY A 16 -16.41 -2.13 -13.84
C GLY A 16 -16.30 -2.11 -12.32
N TRP A 17 -16.06 -3.28 -11.72
CA TRP A 17 -15.85 -3.43 -10.28
C TRP A 17 -14.53 -4.16 -10.05
N PHE A 18 -13.80 -3.76 -9.02
CA PHE A 18 -12.59 -4.46 -8.57
C PHE A 18 -12.59 -4.56 -7.04
N MET A 19 -11.85 -5.53 -6.52
CA MET A 19 -11.65 -5.73 -5.10
C MET A 19 -10.21 -6.21 -4.89
N GLU A 20 -9.43 -5.41 -4.17
CA GLU A 20 -8.05 -5.71 -3.80
C GLU A 20 -7.99 -5.87 -2.28
N VAL A 21 -7.70 -7.07 -1.82
CA VAL A 21 -7.65 -7.40 -0.39
C VAL A 21 -6.28 -8.00 -0.08
N VAL A 22 -5.59 -7.39 0.88
CA VAL A 22 -4.35 -7.90 1.46
C VAL A 22 -4.55 -8.05 2.96
N CYS A 23 -3.99 -9.12 3.53
CA CYS A 23 -4.13 -9.46 4.94
C CYS A 23 -2.74 -9.73 5.54
N PRO A 24 -1.90 -8.70 5.77
CA PRO A 24 -0.61 -8.90 6.42
C PRO A 24 -0.83 -9.33 7.87
N SER A 25 0.02 -10.24 8.36
CA SER A 25 0.18 -10.49 9.79
C SER A 25 0.93 -9.33 10.47
N ALA A 26 0.89 -9.25 11.80
CA ALA A 26 1.49 -8.16 12.56
C ALA A 26 3.02 -8.01 12.37
N ASP A 27 3.70 -9.09 11.98
CA ASP A 27 5.12 -9.09 11.66
C ASP A 27 5.43 -8.64 10.21
N ARG A 28 4.41 -8.45 9.37
CA ARG A 28 4.53 -8.17 7.93
C ARG A 28 4.05 -6.78 7.52
N PHE A 29 3.83 -5.88 8.47
CA PHE A 29 3.62 -4.47 8.18
C PHE A 29 4.41 -3.60 9.16
N GLU A 30 4.66 -2.36 8.72
CA GLU A 30 5.32 -1.32 9.51
C GLU A 30 4.52 -0.03 9.36
N THR A 31 4.68 0.88 10.32
CA THR A 31 4.08 2.21 10.25
C THR A 31 5.10 3.24 10.72
N ALA A 32 5.09 4.42 10.09
CA ALA A 32 5.88 5.57 10.52
C ALA A 32 5.01 6.84 10.45
N PHE A 33 4.99 7.59 11.55
CA PHE A 33 4.21 8.81 11.70
C PHE A 33 5.10 9.95 12.15
N SER A 34 4.88 11.14 11.58
CA SER A 34 5.53 12.39 12.01
C SER A 34 4.74 13.11 13.10
N SER A 35 3.45 12.80 13.25
CA SER A 35 2.54 13.39 14.23
C SER A 35 1.90 12.31 15.09
N PRO A 36 2.30 12.14 16.37
CA PRO A 36 1.84 11.03 17.21
C PRO A 36 0.36 11.11 17.61
N ASP A 37 -0.24 12.29 17.49
CA ASP A 37 -1.64 12.61 17.80
C ASP A 37 -2.59 12.39 16.61
N ARG A 38 -2.07 12.04 15.44
CA ARG A 38 -2.86 11.78 14.22
C ARG A 38 -2.71 10.35 13.76
N ALA A 39 -3.59 9.48 14.26
CA ALA A 39 -3.71 8.13 13.73
C ALA A 39 -4.34 8.16 12.33
N GLU A 40 -3.75 7.43 11.40
CA GLU A 40 -4.25 7.25 10.04
C GLU A 40 -4.18 5.77 9.64
N GLY A 41 -5.11 5.34 8.77
CA GLY A 41 -5.11 3.99 8.20
C GLY A 41 -5.09 2.88 9.25
N VAL A 42 -4.09 1.98 9.18
CA VAL A 42 -3.99 0.83 10.09
C VAL A 42 -3.72 1.23 11.55
N ALA A 43 -3.21 2.43 11.81
CA ALA A 43 -2.95 2.88 13.17
C ALA A 43 -4.21 3.07 14.01
N HIS A 44 -5.39 3.23 13.40
CA HIS A 44 -6.66 3.20 14.14
C HIS A 44 -6.94 1.86 14.82
N LEU A 45 -6.29 0.78 14.39
CA LEU A 45 -6.41 -0.55 14.99
C LEU A 45 -5.35 -0.80 16.06
N ALA A 46 -4.37 0.10 16.21
CA ALA A 46 -3.33 -0.03 17.21
C ALA A 46 -3.85 0.36 18.60
N GLU A 47 -3.29 -0.25 19.64
CA GLU A 47 -3.61 0.11 21.03
C GLU A 47 -3.13 1.53 21.39
N ARG A 48 -1.97 1.92 20.85
CA ARG A 48 -1.34 3.23 21.08
C ARG A 48 -0.31 3.55 20.00
N MET A 49 0.08 4.83 19.94
CA MET A 49 1.29 5.26 19.26
C MET A 49 2.53 4.93 20.11
N SER A 50 3.64 4.59 19.46
CA SER A 50 4.93 4.47 20.13
C SER A 50 5.53 5.85 20.42
N ASP A 51 6.55 5.88 21.29
CA ASP A 51 7.47 7.00 21.37
C ASP A 51 8.40 7.02 20.14
N HIS A 52 9.42 7.88 20.18
CA HIS A 52 10.45 7.94 19.17
C HIS A 52 11.16 6.59 18.97
N ILE A 53 11.36 6.23 17.69
CA ILE A 53 12.04 5.01 17.27
C ILE A 53 13.42 5.34 16.68
N ILE A 54 14.33 4.38 16.63
CA ILE A 54 15.68 4.58 16.07
C ILE A 54 15.75 4.20 14.58
N GLU A 55 14.87 3.31 14.14
CA GLU A 55 14.81 2.74 12.79
C GLU A 55 14.10 3.70 11.81
N HIS A 56 14.64 4.91 11.65
CA HIS A 56 14.15 5.93 10.71
C HIS A 56 15.30 6.77 10.12
N ALA A 57 15.01 7.54 9.07
CA ALA A 57 15.93 8.48 8.43
C ALA A 57 17.21 7.89 7.79
N TYR A 58 17.24 6.60 7.50
CA TYR A 58 18.26 5.97 6.64
C TYR A 58 17.62 5.01 5.62
N TRP A 59 18.29 4.82 4.48
CA TRP A 59 17.87 3.86 3.45
C TRP A 59 17.93 2.44 4.02
N GLY A 60 16.80 1.74 4.00
CA GLY A 60 16.65 0.41 4.62
C GLY A 60 15.82 0.43 5.92
N SER A 61 15.64 1.59 6.55
CA SER A 61 14.89 1.69 7.81
C SER A 61 13.46 1.14 7.74
N ALA A 62 12.73 1.34 6.63
CA ALA A 62 11.40 0.75 6.44
C ALA A 62 11.42 -0.79 6.49
N ARG A 63 12.49 -1.42 5.98
CA ARG A 63 12.68 -2.87 6.08
C ARG A 63 12.98 -3.27 7.52
N ASP A 64 13.83 -2.53 8.22
CA ASP A 64 14.22 -2.83 9.60
C ASP A 64 13.06 -2.70 10.60
N ARG A 65 12.06 -1.86 10.28
CA ARG A 65 10.81 -1.76 11.05
C ARG A 65 9.87 -2.95 10.90
N LEU A 66 10.05 -3.83 9.90
CA LEU A 66 9.26 -5.04 9.76
C LEU A 66 9.78 -6.13 10.71
N PRO A 67 9.00 -6.61 11.68
CA PRO A 67 9.48 -7.64 12.61
C PRO A 67 9.99 -8.91 11.90
N ILE A 68 9.34 -9.33 10.80
CA ILE A 68 9.74 -10.50 10.03
C ILE A 68 11.13 -10.37 9.37
N ALA A 69 11.62 -9.14 9.14
CA ALA A 69 12.89 -8.91 8.46
C ALA A 69 14.12 -9.33 9.29
N GLN A 70 13.94 -9.61 10.58
CA GLN A 70 14.98 -10.17 11.45
C GLN A 70 15.37 -11.59 11.06
N VAL A 71 14.46 -12.34 10.42
CA VAL A 71 14.64 -13.77 10.11
C VAL A 71 14.31 -14.15 8.68
N ASP A 72 13.64 -13.29 7.92
CA ASP A 72 13.25 -13.52 6.53
C ASP A 72 13.87 -12.46 5.60
N PRO A 73 14.54 -12.84 4.49
CA PRO A 73 15.05 -11.89 3.51
C PRO A 73 13.95 -11.18 2.70
N LEU A 74 12.68 -11.57 2.83
CA LEU A 74 11.51 -11.02 2.13
C LEU A 74 11.62 -11.10 0.61
N LEU A 75 12.23 -12.18 0.11
CA LEU A 75 12.39 -12.40 -1.32
C LEU A 75 11.05 -12.58 -2.00
N THR A 76 10.88 -11.92 -3.14
CA THR A 76 9.63 -11.97 -3.89
C THR A 76 9.60 -13.18 -4.82
N SER A 77 8.44 -13.81 -4.99
CA SER A 77 8.28 -14.89 -5.98
C SER A 77 8.17 -14.32 -7.40
N PRO A 78 8.47 -15.09 -8.46
CA PRO A 78 8.17 -14.68 -9.83
C PRO A 78 6.70 -14.27 -9.95
N THR A 79 6.42 -13.21 -10.71
CA THR A 79 5.05 -12.74 -10.91
C THR A 79 4.28 -13.79 -11.71
N PRO A 80 3.16 -14.33 -11.19
CA PRO A 80 2.27 -15.12 -12.02
C PRO A 80 1.73 -14.23 -13.13
N GLU A 81 2.06 -14.51 -14.39
CA GLU A 81 1.46 -13.79 -15.53
C GLU A 81 0.00 -14.20 -15.76
N ALA A 82 -0.47 -15.22 -15.03
CA ALA A 82 -1.78 -15.80 -15.21
C ALA A 82 -2.81 -15.18 -14.26
N PHE A 83 -3.89 -14.71 -14.85
CA PHE A 83 -5.15 -14.44 -14.15
C PHE A 83 -6.12 -15.61 -14.38
N GLU A 84 -6.94 -15.90 -13.38
CA GLU A 84 -7.98 -16.91 -13.46
C GLU A 84 -9.28 -16.23 -13.95
N ILE A 85 -9.80 -16.67 -15.09
CA ILE A 85 -11.12 -16.25 -15.56
C ILE A 85 -12.16 -17.10 -14.81
N LEU A 86 -12.82 -16.50 -13.81
CA LEU A 86 -13.87 -17.17 -13.05
C LEU A 86 -15.20 -17.18 -13.82
N GLN A 87 -15.46 -16.11 -14.57
CA GLN A 87 -16.62 -15.93 -15.45
C GLN A 87 -16.23 -14.99 -16.60
N PRO A 88 -16.97 -14.91 -17.72
CA PRO A 88 -16.60 -14.07 -18.88
C PRO A 88 -16.28 -12.60 -18.56
N LYS A 89 -16.80 -12.06 -17.45
CA LYS A 89 -16.56 -10.67 -16.98
C LYS A 89 -15.96 -10.61 -15.57
N ARG A 90 -15.51 -11.75 -15.03
CA ARG A 90 -14.93 -11.83 -13.68
C ARG A 90 -13.58 -12.51 -13.76
N VAL A 91 -12.55 -11.72 -13.48
CA VAL A 91 -11.17 -12.16 -13.44
C VAL A 91 -10.67 -12.10 -12.00
N ARG A 92 -9.90 -13.10 -11.60
CA ARG A 92 -9.13 -13.10 -10.36
C ARG A 92 -7.66 -13.05 -10.70
N VAL A 93 -6.97 -12.07 -10.15
CA VAL A 93 -5.50 -11.98 -10.19
C VAL A 93 -4.96 -12.65 -8.94
N GLN A 94 -4.02 -13.59 -9.11
CA GLN A 94 -3.37 -14.24 -7.98
C GLN A 94 -2.38 -13.28 -7.33
N GLY A 95 -2.36 -13.28 -6.00
CA GLY A 95 -1.37 -12.52 -5.23
C GLY A 95 0.05 -13.04 -5.43
N LYS A 96 1.02 -12.26 -4.97
CA LYS A 96 2.44 -12.59 -5.02
C LYS A 96 3.02 -12.56 -3.61
N ASN A 97 3.84 -13.56 -3.28
CA ASN A 97 4.54 -13.59 -2.01
C ASN A 97 5.45 -12.37 -1.87
N ASN A 98 5.40 -11.74 -0.70
CA ASN A 98 6.16 -10.53 -0.39
C ASN A 98 5.90 -9.41 -1.42
N LEU A 99 4.66 -9.28 -1.90
CA LEU A 99 4.19 -8.06 -2.54
C LEU A 99 4.21 -6.92 -1.51
N SER A 100 4.79 -5.78 -1.88
CA SER A 100 4.80 -4.60 -1.02
C SER A 100 3.65 -3.67 -1.39
N LEU A 101 2.89 -3.25 -0.38
CA LEU A 101 1.85 -2.22 -0.49
C LEU A 101 2.27 -1.04 0.35
N ILE A 102 2.30 0.16 -0.24
CA ILE A 102 2.61 1.40 0.49
C ILE A 102 1.39 2.32 0.39
N ARG A 103 0.94 2.77 1.56
CA ARG A 103 0.02 3.90 1.70
C ARG A 103 0.78 5.04 2.39
N SER A 104 1.17 6.04 1.61
CA SER A 104 1.87 7.23 2.10
C SER A 104 0.91 8.42 2.03
N GLY A 105 0.38 8.83 3.18
CA GLY A 105 -0.60 9.91 3.27
C GLY A 105 0.03 11.27 3.52
N GLN A 106 -0.65 12.33 3.09
CA GLN A 106 -0.29 13.70 3.39
C GLN A 106 -1.53 14.42 3.91
N ASP A 107 -1.47 14.93 5.14
CA ASP A 107 -2.52 15.75 5.74
C ASP A 107 -1.97 17.15 6.03
N TRP A 108 -2.40 18.11 5.22
CA TRP A 108 -2.08 19.53 5.39
C TRP A 108 -3.32 20.36 5.73
N SER A 109 -4.43 19.71 6.10
CA SER A 109 -5.74 20.36 6.32
C SER A 109 -5.65 21.51 7.33
N ASP A 110 -4.86 21.32 8.38
CA ASP A 110 -4.69 22.26 9.50
C ASP A 110 -3.49 23.20 9.35
N THR A 111 -2.73 23.11 8.26
CA THR A 111 -1.62 24.02 7.99
C THR A 111 -2.12 25.37 7.51
N ILE A 112 -1.46 26.44 7.95
CA ILE A 112 -1.77 27.83 7.59
C ILE A 112 -0.48 28.61 7.26
N GLY A 113 -0.64 29.71 6.52
CA GLY A 113 0.46 30.61 6.19
C GLY A 113 1.65 29.88 5.58
N GLN A 114 2.84 30.12 6.14
CA GLN A 114 4.11 29.63 5.60
C GLN A 114 4.15 28.10 5.44
N GLU A 115 3.61 27.33 6.38
CA GLU A 115 3.63 25.87 6.30
C GLU A 115 2.74 25.36 5.16
N ARG A 116 1.57 25.99 4.98
CA ARG A 116 0.66 25.67 3.87
C ARG A 116 1.28 26.03 2.52
N ASP A 117 1.90 27.21 2.45
CA ASP A 117 2.56 27.69 1.25
C ASP A 117 3.74 26.79 0.87
N LEU A 118 4.53 26.35 1.85
CA LEU A 118 5.63 25.40 1.64
C LEU A 118 5.12 24.07 1.08
N TYR A 119 4.04 23.52 1.66
CA TYR A 119 3.49 22.25 1.17
C TYR A 119 2.98 22.39 -0.27
N LEU A 120 2.12 23.36 -0.54
CA LEU A 120 1.45 23.50 -1.84
C LEU A 120 2.40 23.94 -2.97
N ASN A 121 3.37 24.80 -2.68
CA ASN A 121 4.23 25.35 -3.72
C ASN A 121 5.52 24.57 -3.93
N ASP A 122 6.05 23.90 -2.89
CA ASP A 122 7.35 23.23 -2.97
C ASP A 122 7.26 21.69 -2.87
N MET A 123 6.43 21.17 -1.95
CA MET A 123 6.35 19.73 -1.69
C MET A 123 5.39 18.98 -2.64
N GLU A 124 4.14 19.42 -2.73
CA GLU A 124 3.09 18.79 -3.54
C GLU A 124 3.51 18.64 -5.02
N PRO A 125 4.09 19.65 -5.69
CA PRO A 125 4.48 19.50 -7.10
C PRO A 125 5.53 18.41 -7.31
N THR A 126 6.48 18.29 -6.38
CA THR A 126 7.52 17.26 -6.42
C THR A 126 6.93 15.87 -6.18
N LEU A 127 5.99 15.76 -5.23
CA LEU A 127 5.26 14.52 -4.95
C LEU A 127 4.43 14.08 -6.16
N VAL A 128 3.65 14.99 -6.75
CA VAL A 128 2.84 14.72 -7.95
C VAL A 128 3.72 14.24 -9.10
N ALA A 129 4.85 14.90 -9.36
CA ALA A 129 5.79 14.48 -10.40
C ALA A 129 6.35 13.06 -10.14
N GLY A 130 6.67 12.74 -8.88
CA GLY A 130 7.11 11.39 -8.49
C GLY A 130 6.02 10.34 -8.69
N MET A 131 4.77 10.68 -8.37
CA MET A 131 3.62 9.78 -8.52
C MET A 131 3.23 9.57 -9.99
N ASP A 132 3.31 10.60 -10.82
CA ASP A 132 3.19 10.50 -12.27
C ASP A 132 4.27 9.59 -12.86
N PHE A 133 5.52 9.74 -12.40
CA PHE A 133 6.61 8.84 -12.79
C PHE A 133 6.33 7.38 -12.41
N LEU A 134 5.85 7.11 -11.19
CA LEU A 134 5.51 5.75 -10.76
C LEU A 134 4.34 5.16 -11.57
N ARG A 135 3.31 5.97 -11.87
CA ARG A 135 2.17 5.55 -12.70
C ARG A 135 2.60 5.19 -14.11
N ASP A 136 3.38 6.06 -14.75
CA ASP A 136 3.65 5.98 -16.19
C ASP A 136 4.91 5.15 -16.50
N GLN A 137 5.86 5.09 -15.58
CA GLN A 137 7.17 4.45 -15.76
C GLN A 137 7.47 3.33 -14.74
N GLY A 138 6.59 3.08 -13.76
CA GLY A 138 6.75 2.04 -12.73
C GLY A 138 6.73 0.60 -13.22
N ARG A 139 6.69 0.34 -14.53
CA ARG A 139 6.85 -1.01 -15.13
C ARG A 139 8.30 -1.41 -15.35
N LEU A 140 9.26 -0.53 -15.06
CA LEU A 140 10.70 -0.82 -15.09
C LEU A 140 11.04 -2.03 -14.19
N PRO A 141 12.03 -2.87 -14.56
CA PRO A 141 12.46 -3.99 -13.73
C PRO A 141 12.86 -3.50 -12.33
N GLY A 142 12.15 -3.96 -11.29
CA GLY A 142 12.34 -3.54 -9.89
C GLY A 142 11.09 -2.95 -9.24
N HIS A 143 10.18 -2.34 -10.01
CA HIS A 143 8.96 -1.71 -9.50
C HIS A 143 7.70 -2.59 -9.66
N ARG A 144 7.83 -3.76 -10.31
CA ARG A 144 6.74 -4.75 -10.57
C ARG A 144 6.28 -5.54 -9.32
N GLY A 145 6.44 -4.96 -8.14
CA GLY A 145 6.09 -5.56 -6.86
C GLY A 145 5.63 -4.54 -5.82
N GLN A 146 5.35 -3.30 -6.23
CA GLN A 146 4.91 -2.21 -5.36
C GLN A 146 3.62 -1.61 -5.89
N LEU A 147 2.56 -1.64 -5.08
CA LEU A 147 1.36 -0.85 -5.31
C LEU A 147 1.46 0.43 -4.47
N PHE A 148 1.32 1.57 -5.13
CA PHE A 148 1.32 2.89 -4.50
C PHE A 148 -0.11 3.40 -4.42
N LEU A 149 -0.59 3.64 -3.20
CA LEU A 149 -1.84 4.34 -2.96
C LEU A 149 -1.51 5.67 -2.27
N LEU A 150 -1.87 6.78 -2.92
CA LEU A 150 -2.00 8.07 -2.25
C LEU A 150 -3.32 8.05 -1.47
N GLY A 151 -3.26 8.48 -0.22
CA GLY A 151 -4.41 8.63 0.66
C GLY A 151 -4.40 10.00 1.30
#